data_AF-A0A351F8P2-F1
#
_entry.id   AF-A0A351F8P2-F1
#
_cell.length_a   1.000
_cell.length_b   1.000
_cell.length_c   1.000
_cell.angle_alpha   90.00
_cell.angle_beta   90.00
_cell.angle_gamma   90.00
#
_symmetry.space_group_name_H-M   'P 1'
#
loop_
_entity.id
_entity.type
_entity.pdbx_description
1 polymer ?
#
loop_
_entity_poly.entity_id
_entity_poly.type
_entity_poly.pdbx_seq_one_letter_code
_entity_poly.pdbx_strand_id
1 'polypeptide(L)'
;FTYSRTKKLMDDFAEVLQIPDECVMTEIMGSREVNTEGVYTSQLAAKIPGSVWFNTFDEVADYVLDHAQSGDLVITLGCGDIYKAAKLMIKRLEENK
;
A
#
# COMPACT_ATOMS: atom_id res chain seq x y z
N PHE A 1 4.01 1.82 -8.47
CA PHE A 1 4.25 3.26 -8.22
C PHE A 1 5.71 3.54 -8.50
N THR A 2 6.05 4.42 -9.44
CA THR A 2 7.45 4.79 -9.67
C THR A 2 7.81 6.04 -8.86
N TYR A 3 9.10 6.29 -8.61
CA TYR A 3 9.54 7.45 -7.83
C TYR A 3 9.18 8.75 -8.55
N SER A 4 9.44 8.82 -9.85
CA SER A 4 9.14 9.98 -10.70
C SER A 4 7.66 10.36 -10.68
N ARG A 5 6.76 9.38 -10.79
CA ARG A 5 5.31 9.60 -10.78
C ARG A 5 4.81 10.03 -9.42
N THR A 6 5.31 9.40 -8.36
CA THR A 6 4.91 9.72 -6.98
C THR A 6 5.31 11.15 -6.63
N LYS A 7 6.51 11.58 -7.02
CA LYS A 7 6.92 12.98 -6.85
C LYS A 7 6.02 13.95 -7.61
N LYS A 8 5.72 13.66 -8.88
CA LYS A 8 4.95 14.57 -9.75
C LYS A 8 3.51 14.74 -9.25
N LEU A 9 2.91 13.68 -8.71
CA LEU A 9 1.50 13.60 -8.34
C LEU A 9 1.33 13.42 -6.82
N MET A 10 2.30 13.88 -6.01
CA MET A 10 2.33 13.61 -4.57
C MET A 10 1.06 14.09 -3.88
N ASP A 11 0.64 15.33 -4.16
CA ASP A 11 -0.53 15.93 -3.52
C ASP A 11 -1.83 15.33 -4.08
N ASP A 12 -1.91 15.05 -5.38
CA ASP A 12 -3.06 14.38 -5.99
C ASP A 12 -3.26 12.96 -5.41
N PHE A 13 -2.16 12.21 -5.20
CA PHE A 13 -2.23 10.91 -4.53
C PHE A 13 -2.66 11.05 -3.07
N ALA A 14 -2.14 12.03 -2.35
CA ALA A 14 -2.53 12.28 -0.96
C ALA A 14 -4.02 12.61 -0.85
N GLU A 15 -4.61 13.31 -1.82
CA GLU A 15 -6.04 13.61 -1.87
C GLU A 15 -6.87 12.34 -2.11
N VAL A 16 -6.60 11.61 -3.19
CA VAL A 16 -7.47 10.47 -3.58
C VAL A 16 -7.32 9.25 -2.68
N LEU A 17 -6.17 9.08 -2.02
CA LEU A 17 -5.94 7.97 -1.09
C LEU A 17 -6.58 8.19 0.30
N GLN A 18 -7.28 9.31 0.51
CA GLN A 18 -8.17 9.53 1.66
C GLN A 18 -9.59 9.00 1.45
N ILE A 19 -9.93 8.53 0.24
CA ILE A 19 -11.25 7.95 -0.06
C ILE A 19 -11.56 6.69 0.76
N PRO A 20 -10.65 5.69 0.92
CA PRO A 20 -10.95 4.53 1.74
C PRO A 20 -10.93 4.87 3.24
N ASP A 21 -11.72 4.16 4.05
CA ASP A 21 -11.73 4.30 5.50
C ASP A 21 -10.36 3.98 6.11
N GLU A 22 -9.65 2.99 5.54
CA GLU A 22 -8.28 2.65 5.88
C GLU A 22 -7.38 2.62 4.64
N CYS A 23 -6.27 3.36 4.68
CA CYS A 23 -5.26 3.39 3.63
C CYS A 23 -3.98 2.68 4.08
N VAL A 24 -3.72 1.50 3.51
CA VAL A 24 -2.51 0.71 3.77
C VAL A 24 -1.63 0.71 2.52
N MET A 25 -0.40 1.20 2.66
CA MET A 25 0.53 1.36 1.54
C MET A 25 1.75 0.45 1.66
N THR A 26 2.36 0.17 0.51
CA THR A 26 3.65 -0.53 0.43
C THR A 26 4.76 0.48 0.14
N GLU A 27 6.01 0.09 0.32
CA GLU A 27 7.13 0.89 -0.19
C GLU A 27 7.06 1.10 -1.72
N ILE A 28 7.63 2.21 -2.18
CA ILE A 28 7.63 2.58 -3.60
C ILE A 28 8.51 1.60 -4.38
N MET A 29 7.87 0.80 -5.22
CA MET A 29 8.58 -0.08 -6.16
C MET A 29 8.95 0.68 -7.43
N GLY A 30 10.15 1.28 -7.45
CA GLY A 30 10.68 2.08 -8.58
C GLY A 30 10.72 1.40 -9.94
N SER A 31 10.44 0.10 -10.04
CA SER A 31 10.57 -0.70 -11.27
C SER A 31 11.99 -0.64 -11.83
N ARG A 32 12.25 0.17 -12.85
CA ARG A 32 13.60 0.39 -13.42
C ARG A 32 14.26 1.68 -12.90
N GLU A 33 13.55 2.47 -12.10
CA GLU A 33 14.04 3.73 -11.55
C GLU A 33 14.85 3.50 -10.27
N VAL A 34 15.94 4.26 -10.15
CA VAL A 34 16.70 4.41 -8.90
C VAL A 34 16.18 5.65 -8.19
N ASN A 35 15.99 5.56 -6.88
CA ASN A 35 15.53 6.69 -6.07
C ASN A 35 16.65 7.73 -5.87
N THR A 36 16.88 8.58 -6.86
CA THR A 36 17.89 9.65 -6.79
C THR A 36 17.37 10.91 -6.11
N GLU A 37 16.04 11.04 -5.99
CA GLU A 37 15.39 12.26 -5.51
C GLU A 37 14.81 12.14 -4.09
N GLY A 38 15.06 11.01 -3.41
CA GLY A 38 14.66 10.80 -2.01
C GLY A 38 13.14 10.78 -1.81
N VAL A 39 12.41 10.12 -2.73
CA VAL A 39 10.95 9.98 -2.69
C VAL A 39 10.60 8.67 -1.99
N TYR A 40 9.85 8.74 -0.89
CA TYR A 40 9.52 7.57 -0.06
C TYR A 40 8.02 7.50 0.24
N THR A 41 7.48 6.29 0.44
CA THR A 41 6.07 6.13 0.83
C THR A 41 5.76 6.87 2.13
N SER A 42 6.73 6.94 3.06
CA SER A 42 6.59 7.68 4.32
C SER A 42 6.24 9.17 4.14
N GLN A 43 6.72 9.81 3.06
CA GLN A 43 6.38 11.21 2.76
C GLN A 43 4.94 11.35 2.28
N LEU A 44 4.42 10.35 1.55
CA LEU A 44 3.02 10.31 1.13
C LEU A 44 2.11 9.99 2.33
N ALA A 45 2.50 9.03 3.17
CA ALA A 45 1.77 8.67 4.38
C ALA A 45 1.65 9.86 5.35
N ALA A 46 2.69 10.67 5.49
CA ALA A 46 2.65 11.89 6.30
C ALA A 46 1.60 12.92 5.82
N LYS A 47 1.12 12.82 4.58
CA LYS A 47 0.07 13.68 4.00
C LYS A 47 -1.34 13.07 4.09
N ILE A 48 -1.46 11.79 4.43
CA ILE A 48 -2.73 11.06 4.47
C ILE A 48 -3.02 10.66 5.93
N PRO A 49 -3.89 11.41 6.63
CA PRO A 49 -4.22 11.11 8.03
C PRO A 49 -4.72 9.68 8.21
N GLY A 50 -4.22 8.98 9.22
CA GLY A 50 -4.63 7.60 9.53
C GLY A 50 -4.06 6.53 8.60
N SER A 51 -3.33 6.90 7.55
CA SER A 51 -2.67 5.91 6.70
C SER A 51 -1.48 5.23 7.39
N VAL A 52 -1.23 3.99 6.99
CA VAL A 52 -0.05 3.22 7.41
C VAL A 52 0.72 2.72 6.19
N TRP A 53 1.99 2.40 6.38
CA TRP A 53 2.81 1.82 5.32
C TRP A 53 3.81 0.81 5.86
N PHE A 54 4.16 -0.16 5.02
CA PHE A 54 5.07 -1.25 5.37
C PHE A 54 6.05 -1.56 4.24
N ASN A 55 7.19 -2.17 4.59
CA ASN A 55 8.28 -2.45 3.65
C ASN A 55 8.01 -3.69 2.81
N THR A 56 7.31 -4.67 3.38
CA THR A 56 7.10 -5.99 2.78
C THR A 56 5.62 -6.31 2.61
N PHE A 57 5.31 -7.17 1.63
CA PHE A 57 3.94 -7.65 1.46
C PHE A 57 3.47 -8.54 2.61
N ASP A 58 4.39 -9.19 3.31
CA ASP A 58 4.07 -9.97 4.50
C ASP A 58 3.52 -9.07 5.62
N GLU A 59 4.20 -7.97 5.93
CA GLU A 59 3.75 -6.97 6.91
C GLU A 59 2.41 -6.33 6.51
N VAL A 60 2.23 -6.00 5.22
CA VAL A 60 0.96 -5.47 4.70
C VAL A 60 -0.16 -6.50 4.91
N ALA A 61 0.08 -7.75 4.54
CA ALA A 61 -0.90 -8.81 4.66
C ALA A 61 -1.25 -9.10 6.12
N ASP A 62 -0.26 -9.11 7.03
CA ASP A 62 -0.50 -9.28 8.47
C ASP A 62 -1.34 -8.13 9.01
N TYR A 63 -0.96 -6.88 8.72
CA TYR A 63 -1.73 -5.72 9.17
C TYR A 63 -3.17 -5.77 8.68
N VAL A 64 -3.40 -6.02 7.39
CA VAL A 64 -4.76 -6.04 6.83
C VAL A 64 -5.58 -7.17 7.45
N LEU A 65 -5.01 -8.36 7.64
CA LEU A 65 -5.73 -9.49 8.24
C LEU A 65 -6.05 -9.28 9.72
N ASP A 66 -5.20 -8.56 10.45
CA ASP A 66 -5.42 -8.24 11.87
C ASP A 66 -6.47 -7.15 12.10
N HIS A 67 -6.68 -6.26 11.11
CA HIS A 67 -7.58 -5.11 11.24
C HIS A 67 -8.91 -5.29 10.51
N ALA A 68 -8.94 -6.06 9.42
CA ALA A 68 -10.15 -6.29 8.64
C ALA A 68 -11.21 -7.05 9.44
N GLN A 69 -12.46 -6.61 9.33
CA GLN A 69 -13.61 -7.17 10.02
C GLN A 69 -14.60 -7.79 9.04
N SER A 70 -15.54 -8.56 9.60
CA SER A 70 -16.64 -9.13 8.80
C SER A 70 -17.49 -8.00 8.20
N GLY A 71 -17.58 -7.97 6.88
CA GLY A 71 -18.30 -6.94 6.13
C GLY A 71 -17.39 -5.97 5.39
N ASP A 72 -16.08 -5.96 5.68
CA ASP A 72 -15.13 -5.06 5.03
C ASP A 72 -14.81 -5.50 3.60
N LEU A 73 -14.55 -4.51 2.74
CA LEU A 73 -14.07 -4.72 1.38
C LEU A 73 -12.59 -4.33 1.28
N VAL A 74 -11.72 -5.34 1.21
CA VAL A 74 -10.29 -5.14 0.98
C VAL A 74 -10.00 -5.06 -0.53
N ILE A 75 -9.50 -3.91 -0.99
CA ILE A 75 -9.08 -3.71 -2.38
C ILE A 75 -7.56 -3.56 -2.43
N THR A 76 -6.88 -4.47 -3.12
CA THR A 76 -5.47 -4.27 -3.49
C THR A 76 -5.41 -3.51 -4.81
N LEU A 77 -4.82 -2.31 -4.80
CA LEU A 77 -4.79 -1.42 -5.95
C LEU A 77 -3.36 -1.01 -6.30
N GLY A 78 -3.03 -1.08 -7.59
CA GLY A 78 -1.75 -0.60 -8.10
C GLY A 78 -1.28 -1.38 -9.32
N CYS A 79 -0.01 -1.18 -9.67
CA CYS A 79 0.65 -1.91 -10.74
C CYS A 79 1.84 -2.69 -10.20
N GLY A 80 2.34 -3.66 -10.98
CA GLY A 80 3.44 -4.52 -10.57
C GLY A 80 2.95 -5.62 -9.64
N ASP A 81 3.60 -5.78 -8.50
CA ASP A 81 3.47 -6.99 -7.68
C ASP A 81 2.43 -6.91 -6.56
N ILE A 82 1.65 -5.84 -6.46
CA ILE A 82 0.67 -5.68 -5.37
C ILE A 82 -0.38 -6.79 -5.32
N TYR A 83 -0.70 -7.43 -6.45
CA TYR A 83 -1.57 -8.60 -6.50
C TYR A 83 -1.05 -9.77 -5.66
N LYS A 84 0.27 -9.83 -5.41
CA LYS A 84 0.89 -10.86 -4.56
C LYS A 84 0.46 -10.70 -3.10
N ALA A 85 0.25 -9.47 -2.62
CA ALA A 85 -0.29 -9.24 -1.28
C ALA A 85 -1.71 -9.83 -1.14
N ALA A 86 -2.58 -9.66 -2.14
CA ALA A 86 -3.89 -10.30 -2.15
C ALA A 86 -3.81 -11.84 -2.12
N LYS A 87 -2.92 -12.43 -2.93
CA LYS A 87 -2.71 -13.89 -2.91
C LYS A 87 -2.19 -14.38 -1.57
N LEU A 88 -1.31 -13.61 -0.93
CA LEU A 88 -0.75 -13.94 0.38
C LEU A 88 -1.83 -13.91 1.46
N MET A 89 -2.69 -12.88 1.47
CA MET A 89 -3.82 -12.79 2.39
C MET A 89 -4.78 -13.97 2.23
N ILE A 90 -5.15 -14.31 0.99
CA ILE A 90 -6.01 -15.47 0.71
C ILE A 90 -5.38 -16.77 1.22
N LYS A 91 -4.11 -17.00 0.92
CA LYS A 91 -3.38 -18.20 1.37
C LYS A 91 -3.38 -18.32 2.89
N ARG A 92 -3.07 -17.24 3.63
CA ARG A 92 -3.06 -17.25 5.10
C ARG A 92 -4.45 -17.52 5.68
N LEU A 93 -5.50 -16.95 5.08
CA LEU A 93 -6.88 -17.22 5.48
C LEU A 93 -7.30 -18.67 5.22
N GLU A 94 -6.74 -19.34 4.21
CA GLU A 94 -6.98 -20.76 3.94
C GLU A 94 -6.22 -21.67 4.92
N GLU A 95 -5.01 -21.28 5.33
CA GLU A 95 -4.19 -22.03 6.31
C GLU A 95 -4.72 -21.89 7.76
N ASN A 96 -5.42 -20.81 8.07
CA ASN A 96 -6.02 -20.54 9.38
C ASN A 96 -7.46 -21.08 9.53
N LYS A 97 -7.99 -21.79 8.52
CA LYS A 97 -9.26 -22.52 8.60
C LYS A 97 -9.07 -23.91 9.19
#